data_AF-A0A4J1SPG6-F1
#
_entry.id   AF-A0A4J1SPG6-F1
#
_cell.length_a   1.000
_cell.length_b   1.000
_cell.length_c   1.000
_cell.angle_alpha   90.00
_cell.angle_beta   90.00
_cell.angle_gamma   90.00
#
_symmetry.space_group_name_H-M   'P 1'
#
loop_
_entity.id
_entity.type
_entity.pdbx_description
1 polymer ?
#
loop_
_entity_poly.entity_id
_entity_poly.type
_entity_poly.pdbx_seq_one_letter_code
_entity_poly.pdbx_strand_id
1 'polypeptide(L)'
;MKIGILALQGAFAEHAKVLDQLGVKSVELRNLDDFQQDQSDLSGLILPGGESTTMGKLLRDQNMLLPIREAILSGLPVFGTCAGLILLAKEITSQKESHLGTMDMVVERNAYGRQLGSFYTEAECKGVGKIPMTFIRGPIISSVGEGIEILATVNNQIVAAQEKNMLVSSFHPELTDDVRLHQYFINMCKEKS
;
A
#
# COMPACT_ATOMS: atom_id res chain seq x y z
N MET A 1 17.95 -6.16 -6.23
CA MET A 1 16.68 -5.63 -5.70
C MET A 1 15.60 -6.67 -5.91
N LYS A 2 14.88 -7.03 -4.83
CA LYS A 2 13.77 -7.99 -4.84
C LYS A 2 12.62 -7.35 -4.05
N ILE A 3 11.41 -7.33 -4.59
CA ILE A 3 10.23 -6.76 -3.92
C ILE A 3 9.23 -7.87 -3.60
N GLY A 4 8.81 -7.96 -2.35
CA GLY A 4 7.75 -8.88 -1.92
C GLY A 4 6.39 -8.31 -2.26
N ILE A 5 5.42 -9.16 -2.58
CA ILE A 5 4.01 -8.79 -2.72
C ILE A 5 3.20 -9.69 -1.81
N LEU A 6 2.43 -9.11 -0.89
CA LEU A 6 1.55 -9.89 -0.03
C LEU A 6 0.43 -10.53 -0.87
N ALA A 7 0.48 -11.85 -1.04
CA ALA A 7 -0.38 -12.61 -1.96
C ALA A 7 -1.42 -13.47 -1.21
N LEU A 8 -1.98 -12.91 -0.13
CA LEU A 8 -3.03 -13.56 0.68
C LEU A 8 -4.41 -13.44 0.04
N GLN A 9 -4.68 -12.29 -0.55
CA GLN A 9 -5.90 -11.94 -1.26
C GLN A 9 -5.63 -10.64 -2.04
N GLY A 10 -6.33 -10.43 -3.16
CA GLY A 10 -6.35 -9.14 -3.84
C GLY A 10 -5.54 -9.07 -5.12
N ALA A 11 -5.24 -7.85 -5.58
CA ALA A 11 -4.65 -7.53 -6.88
C ALA A 11 -3.11 -7.69 -6.92
N PHE A 12 -2.59 -8.79 -6.39
CA PHE A 12 -1.13 -9.01 -6.34
C PHE A 12 -0.52 -9.28 -7.73
N ALA A 13 -1.28 -9.90 -8.64
CA ALA A 13 -0.81 -10.24 -9.98
C ALA A 13 -0.58 -9.00 -10.85
N GLU A 14 -1.45 -8.00 -10.73
CA GLU A 14 -1.33 -6.71 -11.41
C GLU A 14 -0.08 -5.95 -10.94
N HIS A 15 0.19 -5.94 -9.63
CA HIS A 15 1.43 -5.39 -9.10
C HIS A 15 2.68 -6.14 -9.60
N ALA A 16 2.64 -7.47 -9.66
CA ALA A 16 3.74 -8.28 -10.18
C ALA A 16 4.04 -7.94 -11.66
N LYS A 17 2.98 -7.77 -12.47
CA LYS A 17 3.10 -7.36 -13.88
C LYS A 17 3.77 -6.00 -14.03
N VAL A 18 3.43 -5.01 -13.20
CA VAL A 18 4.07 -3.68 -13.24
C VAL A 18 5.55 -3.77 -12.84
N LEU A 19 5.88 -4.57 -11.82
CA LEU A 19 7.29 -4.76 -11.43
C LEU A 19 8.10 -5.45 -12.53
N ASP A 20 7.53 -6.44 -13.23
CA ASP A 20 8.16 -7.10 -14.38
C ASP A 20 8.43 -6.12 -15.53
N GLN A 21 7.47 -5.24 -15.85
CA GLN A 21 7.65 -4.17 -16.83
C GLN A 21 8.80 -3.22 -16.48
N LEU A 22 9.03 -2.99 -15.18
CA LEU A 22 10.12 -2.16 -14.66
C LEU A 22 11.44 -2.94 -14.47
N GLY A 23 11.48 -4.22 -14.85
CA GLY A 23 12.67 -5.07 -14.72
C GLY A 23 13.03 -5.41 -13.27
N VAL A 24 12.06 -5.34 -12.34
CA VAL A 24 12.28 -5.64 -10.93
C VAL A 24 11.72 -7.02 -10.59
N LYS A 25 12.58 -7.87 -10.02
CA LYS A 25 12.15 -9.19 -9.54
C LYS A 25 11.17 -9.05 -8.38
N SER A 26 10.00 -9.69 -8.51
CA SER A 26 9.01 -9.80 -7.44
C SER A 26 8.91 -11.22 -6.89
N VAL A 27 8.54 -11.36 -5.62
CA VAL A 27 8.17 -12.64 -5.00
C VAL A 27 6.80 -12.51 -4.33
N GLU A 28 5.98 -13.55 -4.45
CA GLU A 28 4.69 -13.60 -3.77
C GLU A 28 4.88 -14.16 -2.36
N LEU A 29 4.33 -13.47 -1.37
CA LEU A 29 4.36 -13.89 0.03
C LEU A 29 2.98 -14.41 0.41
N ARG A 30 2.81 -15.73 0.42
CA ARG A 30 1.51 -16.39 0.62
C ARG A 30 1.36 -16.95 2.04
N ASN A 31 2.46 -17.17 2.73
CA ASN A 31 2.52 -17.67 4.10
C ASN A 31 3.75 -17.12 4.84
N LEU A 32 3.92 -17.51 6.11
CA LEU A 32 5.04 -17.07 6.95
C LEU A 32 6.39 -17.60 6.47
N ASP A 33 6.45 -18.84 5.99
CA ASP A 33 7.70 -19.46 5.52
C ASP A 33 8.23 -18.72 4.27
N ASP A 34 7.34 -18.34 3.33
CA ASP A 34 7.70 -17.52 2.17
C ASP A 34 8.34 -16.19 2.63
N PHE A 35 7.73 -15.53 3.63
CA PHE A 35 8.25 -14.28 4.16
C PHE A 35 9.61 -14.47 4.81
N GLN A 36 9.76 -15.46 5.68
CA GLN A 36 11.03 -15.73 6.38
C GLN A 36 12.16 -16.13 5.42
N GLN A 37 11.85 -16.91 4.38
CA GLN A 37 12.82 -17.33 3.38
C GLN A 37 13.38 -16.15 2.59
N ASP A 38 12.55 -15.19 2.22
CA ASP A 38 12.96 -14.05 1.39
C ASP A 38 13.33 -12.80 2.21
N GLN A 39 13.01 -12.73 3.51
CA GLN A 39 13.07 -11.51 4.33
C GLN A 39 14.41 -10.76 4.24
N SER A 40 15.54 -11.48 4.27
CA SER A 40 16.89 -10.87 4.21
C SER A 40 17.19 -10.19 2.88
N ASP A 41 16.53 -10.63 1.81
CA ASP A 41 16.79 -10.19 0.44
C ASP A 41 15.77 -9.13 -0.03
N LEU A 42 14.70 -8.91 0.72
CA LEU A 42 13.64 -7.97 0.37
C LEU A 42 14.13 -6.53 0.48
N SER A 43 14.12 -5.84 -0.65
CA SER A 43 14.36 -4.39 -0.74
C SER A 43 13.08 -3.58 -0.44
N GLY A 44 11.91 -4.20 -0.53
CA GLY A 44 10.62 -3.59 -0.23
C GLY A 44 9.46 -4.58 -0.28
N LEU A 45 8.27 -4.14 0.15
CA LEU A 45 7.05 -4.92 0.22
C LEU A 45 5.85 -4.15 -0.35
N ILE A 46 5.04 -4.77 -1.19
CA ILE A 46 3.76 -4.24 -1.64
C ILE A 46 2.63 -4.94 -0.88
N LEU A 47 1.72 -4.15 -0.32
CA LEU A 47 0.44 -4.58 0.23
C LEU A 47 -0.65 -4.18 -0.78
N PRO A 48 -1.20 -5.13 -1.56
CA PRO A 48 -2.06 -4.80 -2.69
C PRO A 48 -3.47 -4.38 -2.25
N GLY A 49 -4.26 -3.89 -3.21
CA GLY A 49 -5.70 -3.72 -3.08
C GLY A 49 -6.43 -5.06 -2.95
N GLY A 50 -7.64 -5.05 -2.37
CA GLY A 50 -8.37 -6.26 -2.03
C GLY A 50 -9.45 -6.02 -0.97
N GLU A 51 -9.64 -6.98 -0.07
CA GLU A 51 -10.55 -6.90 1.07
C GLU A 51 -9.74 -6.91 2.38
N SER A 52 -9.62 -5.74 3.00
CA SER A 52 -8.72 -5.53 4.14
C SER A 52 -9.07 -6.38 5.36
N THR A 53 -10.35 -6.69 5.60
CA THR A 53 -10.75 -7.53 6.74
C THR A 53 -10.26 -8.97 6.56
N THR A 54 -10.38 -9.51 5.35
CA THR A 54 -9.93 -10.84 4.96
C THR A 54 -8.41 -10.92 5.01
N MET A 55 -7.72 -9.96 4.41
CA MET A 55 -6.25 -9.88 4.48
C MET A 55 -5.76 -9.79 5.92
N GLY A 56 -6.39 -8.95 6.74
CA GLY A 56 -6.09 -8.80 8.16
C GLY A 56 -6.34 -10.07 8.97
N LYS A 57 -7.40 -10.83 8.65
CA LYS A 57 -7.65 -12.14 9.26
C LYS A 57 -6.57 -13.15 8.87
N LEU A 58 -6.25 -13.27 7.58
CA LEU A 58 -5.24 -14.20 7.07
C LEU A 58 -3.85 -13.90 7.63
N LEU A 59 -3.48 -12.62 7.79
CA LEU A 59 -2.23 -12.22 8.45
C LEU A 59 -2.13 -12.74 9.89
N ARG A 60 -3.23 -12.73 10.64
CA ARG A 60 -3.28 -13.24 12.02
C ARG A 60 -3.26 -14.77 12.06
N ASP A 61 -4.13 -15.40 11.28
CA ASP A 61 -4.26 -16.85 11.25
C ASP A 61 -2.97 -17.55 10.82
N GLN A 62 -2.17 -16.90 9.96
CA GLN A 62 -0.88 -17.42 9.50
C GLN A 62 0.32 -16.89 10.32
N ASN A 63 0.08 -16.19 11.44
CA ASN A 63 1.12 -15.61 12.28
C ASN A 63 2.10 -14.67 11.53
N MET A 64 1.66 -14.06 10.43
CA MET A 64 2.46 -13.14 9.61
C MET A 64 2.37 -11.68 10.07
N LEU A 65 1.32 -11.32 10.82
CA LEU A 65 1.06 -9.93 11.21
C LEU A 65 2.22 -9.31 11.97
N LEU A 66 2.72 -9.98 13.03
CA LEU A 66 3.80 -9.44 13.86
C LEU A 66 5.14 -9.37 13.11
N PRO A 67 5.61 -10.44 12.42
CA PRO A 67 6.85 -10.38 11.65
C PRO A 67 6.86 -9.29 10.57
N ILE A 68 5.76 -9.12 9.85
CA ILE A 68 5.64 -8.06 8.84
C ILE A 68 5.66 -6.69 9.53
N ARG A 69 4.85 -6.49 10.57
CA ARG A 69 4.81 -5.23 11.32
C ARG A 69 6.20 -4.84 11.83
N GLU A 70 6.93 -5.77 12.42
CA GLU A 70 8.29 -5.54 12.92
C GLU A 70 9.25 -5.16 11.80
N ALA A 71 9.21 -5.86 10.66
CA ALA A 71 10.04 -5.52 9.51
C ALA A 71 9.79 -4.10 8.99
N ILE A 72 8.52 -3.66 8.95
CA ILE A 72 8.14 -2.31 8.56
C ILE A 72 8.69 -1.27 9.53
N LEU A 73 8.52 -1.50 10.84
CA LEU A 73 9.01 -0.62 11.89
C LEU A 73 10.54 -0.57 11.97
N SER A 74 11.22 -1.66 11.57
CA SER A 74 12.67 -1.71 11.36
C SER A 74 13.11 -1.12 10.01
N GLY A 75 12.20 -0.50 9.27
CA GLY A 75 12.49 0.31 8.08
C GLY A 75 12.35 -0.40 6.74
N LEU A 76 11.72 -1.57 6.64
CA LEU A 76 11.40 -2.20 5.34
C LEU A 76 10.48 -1.26 4.53
N PRO A 77 10.88 -0.80 3.32
CA PRO A 77 10.03 0.04 2.49
C PRO A 77 8.74 -0.69 2.14
N VAL A 78 7.60 -0.03 2.33
CA VAL A 78 6.28 -0.62 2.03
C VAL A 78 5.44 0.30 1.18
N PHE A 79 4.76 -0.28 0.20
CA PHE A 79 3.73 0.41 -0.58
C PHE A 79 2.36 -0.25 -0.37
N GLY A 80 1.44 0.47 0.29
CA GLY A 80 0.06 0.03 0.49
C GLY A 80 -0.91 0.67 -0.49
N THR A 81 -1.58 -0.12 -1.32
CA THR A 81 -2.63 0.36 -2.24
C THR A 81 -4.01 -0.08 -1.74
N CYS A 82 -4.97 0.84 -1.69
CA CYS A 82 -6.37 0.59 -1.29
C CYS A 82 -6.51 -0.23 0.02
N ALA A 83 -6.69 -1.55 -0.05
CA ALA A 83 -6.72 -2.41 1.13
C ALA A 83 -5.39 -2.41 1.90
N GLY A 84 -4.25 -2.39 1.21
CA GLY A 84 -2.93 -2.25 1.82
C GLY A 84 -2.72 -0.95 2.59
N LEU A 85 -3.32 0.15 2.12
CA LEU A 85 -3.37 1.41 2.86
C LEU A 85 -4.12 1.21 4.19
N ILE A 86 -5.29 0.54 4.16
CA ILE A 86 -6.07 0.24 5.37
C ILE A 86 -5.27 -0.65 6.33
N LEU A 87 -4.47 -1.60 5.82
CA LEU A 87 -3.63 -2.46 6.66
C LEU A 87 -2.60 -1.65 7.46
N LEU A 88 -2.01 -0.62 6.85
CA LEU A 88 -0.98 0.22 7.47
C LEU A 88 -1.54 1.26 8.45
N ALA A 89 -2.80 1.67 8.30
CA ALA A 89 -3.42 2.70 9.14
C ALA A 89 -3.39 2.35 10.62
N LYS A 90 -2.89 3.26 11.45
CA LYS A 90 -2.90 3.14 12.92
C LYS A 90 -4.31 3.03 13.48
N GLU A 91 -5.26 3.77 12.90
CA GLU A 91 -6.67 3.76 13.30
C GLU A 91 -7.59 3.60 12.09
N ILE A 92 -8.66 2.80 12.26
CA ILE A 92 -9.70 2.59 11.26
C ILE A 92 -11.03 2.96 11.91
N THR A 93 -11.72 3.99 11.43
CA THR A 93 -12.88 4.57 12.12
C THR A 93 -14.03 3.56 12.36
N SER A 94 -14.18 2.58 11.47
CA SER A 94 -15.25 1.58 11.52
C SER A 94 -14.96 0.38 12.44
N GLN A 95 -13.79 0.27 13.05
CA GLN A 95 -13.41 -0.87 13.88
C GLN A 95 -12.41 -0.51 14.99
N LYS A 96 -12.45 -1.23 16.10
CA LYS A 96 -11.57 -0.94 17.25
C LYS A 96 -10.10 -1.30 17.01
N GLU A 97 -9.84 -2.37 16.27
CA GLU A 97 -8.49 -2.88 16.05
C GLU A 97 -7.98 -2.52 14.66
N SER A 98 -6.76 -1.99 14.57
CA SER A 98 -6.02 -1.91 13.31
C SER A 98 -5.42 -3.27 12.93
N HIS A 99 -4.83 -3.34 11.74
CA HIS A 99 -4.15 -4.54 11.26
C HIS A 99 -2.66 -4.46 11.58
N LEU A 100 -1.83 -3.94 10.66
CA LEU A 100 -0.41 -3.70 10.92
C LEU A 100 -0.25 -2.45 11.79
N GLY A 101 -1.00 -1.37 11.47
CA GLY A 101 -1.08 -0.18 12.31
C GLY A 101 0.25 0.54 12.51
N THR A 102 1.05 0.64 11.45
CA THR A 102 2.41 1.20 11.49
C THR A 102 2.50 2.65 11.03
N MET A 103 1.53 3.13 10.24
CA MET A 103 1.50 4.49 9.70
C MET A 103 0.53 5.36 10.50
N ASP A 104 0.96 6.55 10.94
CA ASP A 104 0.22 7.45 11.84
C ASP A 104 -0.91 8.19 11.13
N MET A 105 -1.87 7.44 10.58
CA MET A 105 -3.03 7.95 9.88
C MET A 105 -4.32 7.29 10.37
N VAL A 106 -5.42 8.03 10.23
CA VAL A 106 -6.78 7.55 10.49
C VAL A 106 -7.48 7.34 9.15
N VAL A 107 -8.10 6.18 8.98
CA VAL A 107 -8.70 5.77 7.71
C VAL A 107 -10.16 5.37 7.88
N GLU A 108 -11.00 5.80 6.93
CA GLU A 108 -12.39 5.38 6.79
C GLU A 108 -12.56 4.46 5.58
N ARG A 109 -13.23 3.31 5.79
CA ARG A 109 -13.46 2.31 4.73
C ARG A 109 -14.63 2.71 3.85
N ASN A 110 -14.51 2.52 2.54
CA ASN A 110 -15.61 2.69 1.57
C ASN A 110 -16.35 4.04 1.65
N ALA A 111 -15.64 5.10 2.02
CA ALA A 111 -16.26 6.37 2.41
C ALA A 111 -16.71 7.27 1.23
N TYR A 112 -16.35 6.92 -0.01
CA TYR A 112 -16.80 7.65 -1.21
C TYR A 112 -18.30 7.46 -1.53
N GLY A 113 -19.05 6.69 -0.74
CA GLY A 113 -20.48 6.45 -0.96
C GLY A 113 -20.78 5.62 -2.22
N ARG A 114 -22.05 5.26 -2.45
CA ARG A 114 -22.43 4.34 -3.54
C ARG A 114 -22.26 4.94 -4.95
N GLN A 115 -22.40 6.27 -5.09
CA GLN A 115 -22.36 6.93 -6.41
C GLN A 115 -20.95 7.29 -6.88
N LEU A 116 -20.03 7.62 -5.96
CA LEU A 116 -18.62 7.91 -6.25
C LEU A 116 -17.70 6.74 -5.86
N GLY A 117 -18.29 5.59 -5.59
CA GLY A 117 -17.58 4.40 -5.15
C GLY A 117 -16.62 3.85 -6.20
N SER A 118 -16.62 4.29 -7.45
CA SER A 118 -15.55 4.02 -8.41
C SER A 118 -15.47 5.13 -9.44
N PHE A 119 -14.29 5.70 -9.65
CA PHE A 119 -14.09 6.77 -10.64
C PHE A 119 -12.62 6.84 -11.09
N TYR A 120 -12.40 7.56 -12.18
CA TYR A 120 -11.08 7.85 -12.73
C TYR A 120 -10.85 9.36 -12.71
N THR A 121 -9.62 9.77 -12.44
CA THR A 121 -9.16 11.15 -12.62
C THR A 121 -7.66 11.18 -12.88
N GLU A 122 -7.15 12.33 -13.31
CA GLU A 122 -5.72 12.61 -13.33
C GLU A 122 -5.43 13.79 -12.42
N ALA A 123 -4.47 13.63 -11.52
CA ALA A 123 -4.08 14.67 -10.58
C ALA A 123 -2.58 14.69 -10.36
N GLU A 124 -2.07 15.83 -9.87
CA GLU A 124 -0.68 15.96 -9.46
C GLU A 124 -0.40 15.07 -8.25
N CYS A 125 0.70 14.32 -8.32
CA CYS A 125 1.27 13.57 -7.21
C CYS A 125 2.69 14.09 -6.97
N LYS A 126 2.94 14.66 -5.79
CA LYS A 126 4.23 15.27 -5.43
C LYS A 126 5.36 14.25 -5.59
N GLY A 127 6.43 14.68 -6.26
CA GLY A 127 7.58 13.81 -6.58
C GLY A 127 7.38 12.85 -7.76
N VAL A 128 6.17 12.78 -8.34
CA VAL A 128 5.83 11.90 -9.48
C VAL A 128 5.33 12.70 -10.69
N GLY A 129 4.62 13.81 -10.44
CA GLY A 129 3.91 14.63 -11.43
C GLY A 129 2.46 14.21 -11.63
N LYS A 130 1.80 14.76 -12.65
CA LYS A 130 0.43 14.39 -13.01
C LYS A 130 0.34 12.94 -13.49
N ILE A 131 -0.44 12.11 -12.80
CA ILE A 131 -0.63 10.68 -13.09
C ILE A 131 -2.13 10.31 -13.11
N PRO A 132 -2.51 9.23 -13.83
CA PRO A 132 -3.85 8.65 -13.74
C PRO A 132 -4.09 7.99 -12.37
N MET A 133 -5.31 8.12 -11.86
CA MET A 133 -5.73 7.59 -10.57
C MET A 133 -7.08 6.88 -10.70
N THR A 134 -7.07 5.55 -10.60
CA THR A 134 -8.26 4.70 -10.66
C THR A 134 -8.72 4.34 -9.25
N PHE A 135 -9.90 4.82 -8.85
CA PHE A 135 -10.49 4.54 -7.55
C PHE A 135 -11.53 3.43 -7.66
N ILE A 136 -11.41 2.39 -6.84
CA ILE A 136 -12.39 1.30 -6.74
C ILE A 136 -12.71 1.09 -5.27
N ARG A 137 -13.80 1.71 -4.82
CA ARG A 137 -14.31 1.73 -3.44
C ARG A 137 -13.20 2.07 -2.45
N GLY A 138 -12.37 3.04 -2.83
CA GLY A 138 -11.15 3.38 -2.11
C GLY A 138 -11.44 3.87 -0.67
N PRO A 139 -10.49 3.68 0.25
CA PRO A 139 -10.55 4.30 1.56
C PRO A 139 -10.34 5.82 1.51
N ILE A 140 -10.78 6.52 2.54
CA ILE A 140 -10.44 7.93 2.77
C ILE A 140 -9.44 8.01 3.93
N ILE A 141 -8.36 8.77 3.74
CA ILE A 141 -7.46 9.16 4.84
C ILE A 141 -8.07 10.42 5.49
N SER A 142 -8.70 10.25 6.66
CA SER A 142 -9.43 11.33 7.33
C SER A 142 -8.52 12.28 8.11
N SER A 143 -7.38 11.77 8.60
CA SER A 143 -6.34 12.57 9.23
C SER A 143 -4.98 11.88 9.14
N VAL A 144 -3.94 12.69 9.23
CA VAL A 144 -2.54 12.27 9.23
C VAL A 144 -1.82 12.90 10.42
N GLY A 145 -0.87 12.17 10.99
CA GLY A 145 -0.01 12.63 12.07
C GLY A 145 1.08 13.60 11.62
N GLU A 146 1.86 14.06 12.59
CA GLU A 146 3.00 14.95 12.32
C GLU A 146 4.11 14.20 11.57
N GLY A 147 4.65 14.81 10.52
CA GLY A 147 5.74 14.22 9.71
C GLY A 147 5.26 13.34 8.55
N ILE A 148 3.96 13.19 8.34
CA ILE A 148 3.42 12.58 7.13
C ILE A 148 3.40 13.62 6.00
N GLU A 149 3.98 13.26 4.86
CA GLU A 149 3.95 14.06 3.65
C GLU A 149 2.73 13.69 2.80
N ILE A 150 1.85 14.66 2.55
CA ILE A 150 0.74 14.52 1.62
C ILE A 150 1.29 14.63 0.19
N LEU A 151 1.14 13.55 -0.59
CA LEU A 151 1.62 13.50 -1.96
C LEU A 151 0.53 13.90 -2.96
N ALA A 152 -0.72 13.55 -2.72
CA ALA A 152 -1.82 13.90 -3.61
C ALA A 152 -3.14 14.11 -2.86
N THR A 153 -3.93 15.07 -3.35
CA THR A 153 -5.28 15.37 -2.88
C THR A 153 -6.24 15.41 -4.06
N VAL A 154 -7.37 14.72 -3.96
CA VAL A 154 -8.45 14.71 -4.96
C VAL A 154 -9.78 14.96 -4.25
N ASN A 155 -10.61 15.87 -4.74
CA ASN A 155 -11.90 16.22 -4.12
C ASN A 155 -11.79 16.55 -2.61
N ASN A 156 -10.73 17.27 -2.23
CA ASN A 156 -10.38 17.61 -0.85
C ASN A 156 -10.08 16.40 0.06
N GLN A 157 -9.82 15.23 -0.51
CA GLN A 157 -9.42 14.02 0.20
C GLN A 157 -7.96 13.70 -0.07
N ILE A 158 -7.22 13.31 0.96
CA ILE A 158 -5.84 12.81 0.81
C ILE A 158 -5.92 11.43 0.14
N VAL A 159 -5.26 11.28 -1.00
CA VAL A 159 -5.31 10.04 -1.80
C VAL A 159 -3.96 9.37 -1.99
N ALA A 160 -2.86 10.08 -1.70
CA ALA A 160 -1.55 9.48 -1.55
C ALA A 160 -0.76 10.22 -0.47
N ALA A 161 -0.01 9.47 0.33
CA ALA A 161 0.80 10.01 1.42
C ALA A 161 2.03 9.13 1.63
N GLN A 162 3.06 9.71 2.25
CA GLN A 162 4.26 9.00 2.65
C GLN A 162 4.62 9.34 4.10
N GLU A 163 5.02 8.32 4.84
CA GLU A 163 5.62 8.46 6.17
C GLU A 163 6.88 7.58 6.23
N LYS A 164 8.05 8.20 6.33
CA LYS A 164 9.34 7.48 6.38
C LYS A 164 9.47 6.52 5.18
N ASN A 165 9.51 5.21 5.46
CA ASN A 165 9.62 4.11 4.51
C ASN A 165 8.26 3.58 4.01
N MET A 166 7.14 4.18 4.38
CA MET A 166 5.79 3.75 4.00
C MET A 166 5.18 4.73 2.99
N LEU A 167 4.79 4.21 1.84
CA LEU A 167 4.01 4.90 0.81
C LEU A 167 2.60 4.31 0.81
N VAL A 168 1.58 5.15 0.67
CA VAL A 168 0.20 4.69 0.50
C VAL A 168 -0.54 5.41 -0.60
N SER A 169 -1.49 4.72 -1.22
CA SER A 169 -2.47 5.33 -2.13
C SER A 169 -3.86 4.72 -1.94
N SER A 170 -4.90 5.53 -2.05
CA SER A 170 -6.30 5.07 -2.01
C SER A 170 -6.85 4.68 -3.39
N PHE A 171 -6.07 4.95 -4.44
CA PHE A 171 -6.30 4.50 -5.81
C PHE A 171 -5.42 3.28 -6.15
N HIS A 172 -5.65 2.74 -7.34
CA HIS A 172 -5.02 1.53 -7.87
C HIS A 172 -4.08 1.88 -9.04
N PRO A 173 -2.82 2.27 -8.77
CA PRO A 173 -1.84 2.56 -9.83
C PRO A 173 -1.55 1.34 -10.72
N GLU A 174 -1.72 0.13 -10.18
CA GLU A 174 -1.52 -1.14 -10.89
C GLU A 174 -2.56 -1.41 -11.97
N LEU A 175 -3.66 -0.66 -12.00
CA LEU A 175 -4.72 -0.75 -13.00
C LEU A 175 -4.55 0.27 -14.13
N THR A 176 -3.38 0.90 -14.25
CA THR A 176 -3.07 1.88 -15.29
C THR A 176 -1.79 1.48 -16.02
N ASP A 177 -1.58 2.03 -17.22
CA ASP A 177 -0.31 1.87 -17.96
C ASP A 177 0.79 2.82 -17.41
N ASP A 178 0.47 3.66 -16.41
CA ASP A 178 1.41 4.60 -15.82
C ASP A 178 2.12 3.98 -14.61
N VAL A 179 3.38 3.61 -14.84
CA VAL A 179 4.22 2.93 -13.86
C VAL A 179 4.97 3.87 -12.92
N ARG A 180 4.78 5.19 -13.03
CA ARG A 180 5.63 6.19 -12.33
C ARG A 180 5.51 6.14 -10.81
N LEU A 181 4.34 5.78 -10.27
CA LEU A 181 4.19 5.63 -8.82
C LEU A 181 4.89 4.37 -8.29
N HIS A 182 4.90 3.26 -9.03
CA HIS A 182 5.73 2.10 -8.71
C HIS A 182 7.21 2.43 -8.84
N GLN A 183 7.60 3.21 -9.86
CA GLN A 183 8.98 3.65 -10.02
C GLN A 183 9.43 4.54 -8.86
N TYR A 184 8.55 5.40 -8.35
CA TYR A 184 8.78 6.19 -7.14
C TYR A 184 9.05 5.28 -5.93
N PHE A 185 8.21 4.27 -5.71
CA PHE A 185 8.43 3.28 -4.64
C PHE A 185 9.73 2.49 -4.80
N ILE A 186 10.08 2.08 -6.02
CA ILE A 186 11.35 1.40 -6.33
C ILE A 186 12.54 2.28 -5.97
N ASN A 187 12.45 3.60 -6.22
CA ASN A 187 13.51 4.52 -5.85
C ASN A 187 13.64 4.64 -4.33
N MET A 188 12.53 4.70 -3.58
CA MET A 188 12.57 4.60 -2.11
C MET A 188 13.27 3.32 -1.63
N CYS A 189 13.07 2.20 -2.32
CA CYS A 189 13.74 0.93 -2.00
C CYS A 189 15.25 0.97 -2.26
N LYS A 190 15.72 1.74 -3.26
CA LYS A 190 17.15 1.87 -3.60
C LYS A 190 17.90 2.73 -2.58
N GLU A 191 17.28 3.78 -2.07
CA GLU A 191 17.91 4.71 -1.10
C GLU A 191 18.20 4.07 0.26
N LYS A 192 17.54 2.94 0.57
CA LYS A 192 17.82 2.13 1.76
C LYS A 192 19.02 1.18 1.58
N SER A 193 19.37 0.83 0.34
CA SER A 193 20.37 -0.21 0.03
C SER A 193 21.81 0.28 0.20
#